data_AF-M6CZ02-F1
#
_entry.id   AF-M6CZ02-F1
#
_cell.length_a   1.000
_cell.length_b   1.000
_cell.length_c   1.000
_cell.angle_alpha   90.00
_cell.angle_beta   90.00
_cell.angle_gamma   90.00
#
_symmetry.space_group_name_H-M   'P 1'
#
loop_
_entity.id
_entity.type
_entity.pdbx_description
1 polymer ?
#
loop_
_entity_poly.entity_id
_entity_poly.type
_entity_poly.pdbx_seq_one_letter_code
_entity_poly.pdbx_strand_id
1 'polypeptide(L)'
;MGTNYPENKLPSDPRNTLFSQVEPSLRGADILFANFESTLTDYPHCAKNINRPLIFAFRTPPSYAKILKDVGFDIVSIANNHSLDFHQQGFEDTAKNLSEAGVRFTGKKGAITYMNAKGISVAWIGFSHMESAHNHVNHIEEGVALVKEAKKKAQLVFISVHGGAEGGPALHVKNEQERFYGEYRGNLVALSHALIDAGADLFIGHGPHLPRAFELYKGKLIAYSLGNFLGYRVFSTKGYGGYSLVLEADLDKQGNFIKGKIHPLQLSQNGIPAPDPEAKTTELIQSLTRSDFPNKGPKIQSDGSFHP
;
A
#
# COMPACT_ATOMS: atom_id res chain seq x y z
N MET A 1 -10.38 3.53 6.27
CA MET A 1 -11.22 4.75 6.47
C MET A 1 -12.23 4.63 7.62
N GLY A 2 -12.10 3.63 8.50
CA GLY A 2 -13.15 3.25 9.44
C GLY A 2 -14.03 2.14 8.87
N THR A 3 -14.94 1.63 9.68
CA THR A 3 -15.86 0.55 9.30
C THR A 3 -17.24 0.74 9.94
N ASN A 4 -18.30 0.28 9.26
CA ASN A 4 -19.64 0.17 9.84
C ASN A 4 -19.99 -1.25 10.31
N TYR A 5 -18.99 -2.13 10.47
CA TYR A 5 -19.19 -3.52 10.88
C TYR A 5 -18.06 -4.00 11.80
N PRO A 6 -18.34 -4.87 12.79
CA PRO A 6 -19.69 -5.18 13.32
C PRO A 6 -20.33 -3.97 14.02
N GLU A 7 -19.53 -2.96 14.34
CA GLU A 7 -19.96 -1.73 14.98
C GLU A 7 -19.69 -0.53 14.08
N ASN A 8 -20.49 0.53 14.25
CA ASN A 8 -20.27 1.76 13.52
C ASN A 8 -19.10 2.57 14.09
N LYS A 9 -17.96 2.47 13.41
CA LYS A 9 -16.72 3.21 13.65
C LYS A 9 -16.41 4.11 12.45
N LEU A 10 -17.41 4.89 12.04
CA LEU A 10 -17.30 5.91 11.01
C LEU A 10 -17.42 7.31 11.64
N PRO A 11 -16.66 8.30 11.15
CA PRO A 11 -16.87 9.69 11.53
C PRO A 11 -18.17 10.23 10.89
N SER A 12 -18.77 11.25 11.51
CA SER A 12 -19.97 11.92 10.97
C SER A 12 -19.67 12.75 9.70
N ASP A 13 -18.47 13.34 9.61
CA ASP A 13 -17.99 14.07 8.44
C ASP A 13 -16.68 13.42 7.93
N PRO A 14 -16.78 12.35 7.13
CA PRO A 14 -15.63 11.53 6.79
C PRO A 14 -14.58 12.25 5.95
N ARG A 15 -14.96 13.05 4.95
CA ARG A 15 -13.97 13.73 4.10
C ARG A 15 -13.08 14.65 4.96
N ASN A 16 -13.70 15.53 5.76
CA ASN A 16 -12.95 16.55 6.48
C ASN A 16 -12.24 15.98 7.71
N THR A 17 -12.83 15.00 8.39
CA THR A 17 -12.19 14.36 9.56
C THR A 17 -10.95 13.57 9.17
N LEU A 18 -11.00 12.88 8.02
CA LEU A 18 -9.98 11.90 7.65
C LEU A 18 -8.77 12.51 6.91
N PHE A 19 -8.96 13.59 6.14
CA PHE A 19 -7.92 14.05 5.21
C PHE A 19 -7.45 15.50 5.38
N SER A 20 -8.17 16.34 6.14
CA SER A 20 -7.92 17.79 6.19
C SER A 20 -6.48 18.18 6.54
N GLN A 21 -5.83 17.44 7.44
CA GLN A 21 -4.46 17.75 7.91
C GLN A 21 -3.37 17.30 6.93
N VAL A 22 -3.68 16.44 5.97
CA VAL A 22 -2.70 15.81 5.07
C VAL A 22 -2.98 16.09 3.60
N GLU A 23 -4.11 16.71 3.29
CA GLU A 23 -4.48 17.09 1.92
C GLU A 23 -3.37 17.86 1.16
N PRO A 24 -2.59 18.77 1.79
CA PRO A 24 -1.45 19.39 1.10
C PRO A 24 -0.39 18.40 0.61
N SER A 25 -0.11 17.34 1.37
CA SER A 25 0.89 16.31 1.03
C SER A 25 0.39 15.30 0.00
N LEU A 26 -0.91 15.30 -0.33
CA LEU A 26 -1.51 14.40 -1.31
C LEU A 26 -1.64 15.02 -2.70
N ARG A 27 -1.21 16.27 -2.88
CA ARG A 27 -1.36 17.03 -4.12
C ARG A 27 -0.04 17.17 -4.87
N GLY A 28 -0.11 17.33 -6.19
CA GLY A 28 1.03 17.68 -7.04
C GLY A 28 1.69 16.50 -7.76
N ALA A 29 1.44 15.26 -7.33
CA ALA A 29 1.89 14.07 -8.04
C ALA A 29 1.11 13.85 -9.35
N ASP A 30 1.76 13.24 -10.34
CA ASP A 30 1.10 12.82 -11.59
C ASP A 30 0.19 11.61 -11.40
N ILE A 31 0.45 10.80 -10.36
CA ILE A 31 -0.38 9.67 -9.95
C ILE A 31 -0.41 9.62 -8.42
N LEU A 32 -1.60 9.74 -7.82
CA LEU A 32 -1.81 9.47 -6.40
C LEU A 32 -2.32 8.03 -6.19
N PHE A 33 -1.59 7.26 -5.38
CA PHE A 33 -1.83 5.84 -5.11
C PHE A 33 -1.98 5.53 -3.60
N ALA A 34 -2.79 4.52 -3.27
CA ALA A 34 -2.82 3.91 -1.94
C ALA A 34 -3.20 2.42 -1.98
N ASN A 35 -2.87 1.66 -0.92
CA ASN A 35 -3.53 0.40 -0.64
C ASN A 35 -4.86 0.65 0.10
N PHE A 36 -5.96 0.11 -0.41
CA PHE A 36 -7.28 0.19 0.19
C PHE A 36 -7.63 -1.13 0.87
N GLU A 37 -7.38 -1.19 2.17
CA GLU A 37 -7.52 -2.38 3.01
C GLU A 37 -8.88 -2.44 3.72
N SER A 38 -9.93 -2.51 2.92
CA SER A 38 -11.32 -2.64 3.35
C SER A 38 -12.17 -3.10 2.17
N THR A 39 -13.44 -3.38 2.41
CA THR A 39 -14.46 -3.56 1.37
C THR A 39 -15.35 -2.33 1.26
N LEU A 40 -15.73 -1.95 0.04
CA LEU A 40 -16.75 -0.93 -0.25
C LEU A 40 -18.04 -1.64 -0.65
N THR A 41 -18.86 -2.01 0.33
CA THR A 41 -20.06 -2.84 0.12
C THR A 41 -21.07 -2.60 1.25
N ASP A 42 -22.36 -2.80 0.95
CA ASP A 42 -23.43 -2.92 1.94
C ASP A 42 -23.84 -4.38 2.19
N TYR A 43 -23.17 -5.35 1.54
CA TYR A 43 -23.45 -6.77 1.71
C TYR A 43 -23.36 -7.17 3.19
N PRO A 44 -24.38 -7.85 3.75
CA PRO A 44 -24.47 -8.06 5.19
C PRO A 44 -23.70 -9.29 5.69
N HIS A 45 -23.30 -10.20 4.80
CA HIS A 45 -22.70 -11.47 5.20
C HIS A 45 -21.18 -11.40 5.24
N CYS A 46 -20.64 -11.43 6.46
CA CYS A 46 -19.21 -11.45 6.70
C CYS A 46 -18.65 -12.88 6.62
N ALA A 47 -17.48 -13.03 5.97
CA ALA A 47 -16.77 -14.29 5.84
C ALA A 47 -16.02 -14.71 7.12
N LYS A 48 -15.81 -13.76 8.05
CA LYS A 48 -15.00 -13.94 9.24
C LYS A 48 -15.87 -14.21 10.47
N ASN A 49 -15.42 -15.13 11.32
CA ASN A 49 -16.05 -15.35 12.63
C ASN A 49 -15.64 -14.24 13.61
N ILE A 50 -16.37 -13.12 13.59
CA ILE A 50 -16.13 -11.92 14.41
C ILE A 50 -16.33 -12.12 15.92
N ASN A 51 -16.84 -13.27 16.36
CA ASN A 51 -16.94 -13.59 17.78
C ASN A 51 -15.60 -14.07 18.36
N ARG A 52 -14.59 -14.29 17.53
CA ARG A 52 -13.23 -14.64 17.97
C ARG A 52 -12.40 -13.37 18.21
N PRO A 53 -11.55 -13.35 19.26
CA PRO A 53 -10.66 -12.23 19.50
C PRO A 53 -9.69 -12.07 18.32
N LEU A 54 -9.24 -10.82 18.09
CA LEU A 54 -8.26 -10.46 17.05
C LEU A 54 -8.69 -10.76 15.61
N ILE A 55 -10.00 -10.93 15.37
CA ILE A 55 -10.57 -11.01 14.03
C ILE A 55 -11.17 -9.66 13.65
N PHE A 56 -10.67 -9.10 12.55
CA PHE A 56 -11.11 -7.81 12.03
C PHE A 56 -11.83 -8.03 10.70
N ALA A 57 -13.05 -7.50 10.59
CA ALA A 57 -13.85 -7.49 9.38
C ALA A 57 -14.16 -6.04 9.00
N PHE A 58 -13.70 -5.59 7.84
CA PHE A 58 -13.83 -4.21 7.42
C PHE A 58 -14.87 -4.07 6.31
N ARG A 59 -15.99 -3.45 6.68
CA ARG A 59 -16.99 -2.93 5.74
C ARG A 59 -17.01 -1.42 5.79
N THR A 60 -16.76 -0.79 4.66
CA THR A 60 -16.88 0.65 4.46
C THR A 60 -18.07 0.91 3.52
N PRO A 61 -18.94 1.90 3.79
CA PRO A 61 -20.07 2.19 2.90
C PRO A 61 -19.61 2.52 1.47
N PRO A 62 -20.32 2.07 0.43
CA PRO A 62 -20.01 2.37 -0.97
C PRO A 62 -19.76 3.86 -1.27
N SER A 63 -20.47 4.76 -0.58
CA SER A 63 -20.34 6.22 -0.73
C SER A 63 -18.93 6.75 -0.45
N TYR A 64 -18.10 6.02 0.31
CA TYR A 64 -16.71 6.42 0.59
C TYR A 64 -15.81 6.31 -0.65
N ALA A 65 -16.21 5.58 -1.68
CA ALA A 65 -15.48 5.57 -2.97
C ALA A 65 -15.37 6.99 -3.55
N LYS A 66 -16.43 7.80 -3.42
CA LYS A 66 -16.43 9.20 -3.86
C LYS A 66 -15.42 10.05 -3.06
N ILE A 67 -15.23 9.76 -1.77
CA ILE A 67 -14.26 10.49 -0.94
C ILE A 67 -12.84 10.27 -1.46
N LEU A 68 -12.49 9.04 -1.84
CA LEU A 68 -11.19 8.76 -2.48
C LEU A 68 -11.02 9.59 -3.74
N LYS A 69 -12.06 9.69 -4.57
CA LYS A 69 -12.03 10.53 -5.78
C LYS A 69 -11.85 12.01 -5.46
N ASP A 70 -12.63 12.52 -4.50
CA ASP A 70 -12.64 13.93 -4.11
C ASP A 70 -11.31 14.38 -3.47
N VAL A 71 -10.59 13.47 -2.80
CA VAL A 71 -9.23 13.70 -2.28
C VAL A 71 -8.19 13.71 -3.41
N GLY A 72 -8.46 13.01 -4.51
CA GLY A 72 -7.61 12.99 -5.70
C GLY A 72 -6.91 11.66 -5.97
N PHE A 73 -7.31 10.56 -5.34
CA PHE A 73 -6.71 9.25 -5.64
C PHE A 73 -7.03 8.82 -7.07
N ASP A 74 -5.99 8.56 -7.85
CA ASP A 74 -6.11 8.09 -9.23
C ASP A 74 -6.31 6.58 -9.29
N ILE A 75 -5.61 5.86 -8.43
CA ILE A 75 -5.62 4.40 -8.36
C ILE A 75 -5.44 3.89 -6.94
N VAL A 76 -6.11 2.79 -6.60
CA VAL A 76 -5.86 2.05 -5.35
C VAL A 76 -5.54 0.58 -5.59
N SER A 77 -4.76 -0.03 -4.71
CA SER A 77 -4.63 -1.48 -4.64
C SER A 77 -5.73 -2.06 -3.75
N ILE A 78 -6.43 -3.07 -4.24
CA ILE A 78 -7.34 -3.91 -3.45
C ILE A 78 -6.77 -5.32 -3.28
N ALA A 79 -5.48 -5.54 -3.54
CA ALA A 79 -4.80 -6.79 -3.21
C ALA A 79 -4.32 -6.75 -1.76
N ASN A 80 -5.11 -7.30 -0.84
CA ASN A 80 -4.78 -7.41 0.58
C ASN A 80 -5.65 -8.48 1.26
N ASN A 81 -5.33 -8.79 2.50
CA ASN A 81 -6.02 -9.79 3.34
C ASN A 81 -7.48 -9.44 3.71
N HIS A 82 -7.91 -8.19 3.53
CA HIS A 82 -9.26 -7.73 3.87
C HIS A 82 -10.23 -7.69 2.69
N SER A 83 -9.75 -7.95 1.49
CA SER A 83 -10.52 -7.87 0.24
C SER A 83 -11.69 -8.85 0.15
N LEU A 84 -11.67 -9.93 0.94
CA LEU A 84 -12.71 -10.97 0.99
C LEU A 84 -13.46 -11.00 2.32
N ASP A 85 -13.40 -9.94 3.14
CA ASP A 85 -14.10 -9.86 4.43
C ASP A 85 -15.61 -10.07 4.32
N PHE A 86 -16.17 -9.75 3.15
CA PHE A 86 -17.58 -9.90 2.79
C PHE A 86 -17.75 -10.83 1.58
N HIS A 87 -16.92 -11.88 1.52
CA HIS A 87 -16.86 -12.87 0.45
C HIS A 87 -16.59 -12.24 -0.93
N GLN A 88 -16.79 -13.02 -1.99
CA GLN A 88 -16.66 -12.57 -3.37
C GLN A 88 -17.59 -11.38 -3.68
N GLN A 89 -18.78 -11.34 -3.08
CA GLN A 89 -19.72 -10.24 -3.30
C GLN A 89 -19.11 -8.90 -2.86
N GLY A 90 -18.57 -8.82 -1.64
CA GLY A 90 -17.92 -7.60 -1.15
C GLY A 90 -16.70 -7.20 -1.97
N PHE A 91 -15.95 -8.17 -2.49
CA PHE A 91 -14.83 -7.90 -3.39
C PHE A 91 -15.27 -7.29 -4.71
N GLU A 92 -16.30 -7.85 -5.35
CA GLU A 92 -16.82 -7.33 -6.62
C GLU A 92 -17.54 -5.99 -6.45
N ASP A 93 -18.29 -5.81 -5.36
CA ASP A 93 -18.87 -4.52 -4.98
C ASP A 93 -17.78 -3.46 -4.82
N THR A 94 -16.64 -3.82 -4.21
CA THR A 94 -15.52 -2.89 -4.03
C THR A 94 -14.97 -2.44 -5.38
N ALA A 95 -14.71 -3.38 -6.28
CA ALA A 95 -14.26 -3.08 -7.64
C ALA A 95 -15.27 -2.21 -8.41
N LYS A 96 -16.57 -2.53 -8.32
CA LYS A 96 -17.65 -1.78 -8.96
C LYS A 96 -17.73 -0.35 -8.43
N ASN A 97 -17.79 -0.16 -7.11
CA ASN A 97 -17.95 1.14 -6.48
C ASN A 97 -16.75 2.07 -6.73
N LEU A 98 -15.52 1.54 -6.75
CA LEU A 98 -14.34 2.31 -7.16
C LEU A 98 -14.45 2.78 -8.62
N SER A 99 -14.82 1.87 -9.52
CA SER A 99 -14.98 2.18 -10.96
C SER A 99 -16.05 3.25 -11.19
N GLU A 100 -17.21 3.13 -10.55
CA GLU A 100 -18.32 4.09 -10.67
C GLU A 100 -17.97 5.46 -10.07
N ALA A 101 -17.13 5.50 -9.04
CA ALA A 101 -16.58 6.74 -8.49
C ALA A 101 -15.45 7.35 -9.33
N GLY A 102 -15.00 6.68 -10.39
CA GLY A 102 -13.91 7.15 -11.24
C GLY A 102 -12.51 7.04 -10.60
N VAL A 103 -12.33 6.06 -9.70
CA VAL A 103 -11.05 5.67 -9.10
C VAL A 103 -10.63 4.34 -9.69
N ARG A 104 -9.44 4.26 -10.30
CA ARG A 104 -8.95 2.99 -10.83
C ARG A 104 -8.54 2.07 -9.69
N PHE A 105 -8.47 0.76 -9.97
CA PHE A 105 -7.92 -0.18 -9.00
C PHE A 105 -7.08 -1.26 -9.66
N THR A 106 -6.18 -1.87 -8.88
CA THR A 106 -5.44 -3.09 -9.23
C THR A 106 -5.58 -4.14 -8.13
N GLY A 107 -5.19 -5.38 -8.43
CA GLY A 107 -5.07 -6.44 -7.42
C GLY A 107 -5.91 -7.68 -7.66
N LYS A 108 -6.76 -7.74 -8.70
CA LYS A 108 -7.42 -9.00 -9.09
C LYS A 108 -6.38 -10.00 -9.61
N LYS A 109 -6.57 -11.30 -9.33
CA LYS A 109 -5.71 -12.38 -9.83
C LYS A 109 -5.61 -12.32 -11.36
N GLY A 110 -4.39 -12.37 -11.89
CA GLY A 110 -4.06 -12.27 -13.31
C GLY A 110 -4.29 -10.89 -13.95
N ALA A 111 -4.79 -9.89 -13.22
CA ALA A 111 -5.10 -8.59 -13.79
C ALA A 111 -3.87 -7.65 -13.84
N ILE A 112 -3.79 -6.90 -14.94
CA ILE A 112 -2.87 -5.77 -15.12
C ILE A 112 -3.73 -4.54 -15.39
N THR A 113 -3.62 -3.52 -14.55
CA THR A 113 -4.37 -2.27 -14.72
C THR A 113 -3.52 -1.26 -15.46
N TYR A 114 -3.95 -0.86 -16.66
CA TYR A 114 -3.26 0.15 -17.46
C TYR A 114 -3.88 1.54 -17.26
N MET A 115 -3.03 2.56 -17.20
CA MET A 115 -3.42 3.97 -17.20
C MET A 115 -2.40 4.83 -17.96
N ASN A 116 -2.75 6.09 -18.19
CA ASN A 116 -1.85 7.08 -18.76
C ASN A 116 -1.68 8.23 -17.76
N ALA A 117 -0.45 8.68 -17.57
CA ALA A 117 -0.12 9.88 -16.81
C ALA A 117 0.81 10.74 -17.65
N LYS A 118 0.36 11.95 -18.02
CA LYS A 118 1.12 12.92 -18.83
C LYS A 118 1.73 12.33 -20.12
N GLY A 119 1.00 11.44 -20.79
CA GLY A 119 1.47 10.77 -22.02
C GLY A 119 2.34 9.53 -21.79
N ILE A 120 2.64 9.17 -20.54
CA ILE A 120 3.34 7.95 -20.17
C ILE A 120 2.33 6.84 -19.85
N SER A 121 2.45 5.70 -20.52
CA SER A 121 1.64 4.52 -20.23
C SER A 121 2.22 3.76 -19.03
N VAL A 122 1.38 3.53 -18.03
CA VAL A 122 1.76 2.89 -16.76
C VAL A 122 0.87 1.68 -16.53
N ALA A 123 1.48 0.56 -16.16
CA ALA A 123 0.79 -0.64 -15.73
C ALA A 123 0.95 -0.86 -14.23
N TRP A 124 -0.11 -1.33 -13.58
CA TRP A 124 -0.15 -1.62 -12.15
C TRP A 124 -0.52 -3.07 -11.90
N ILE A 125 0.27 -3.76 -11.09
CA ILE A 125 0.05 -5.16 -10.71
C ILE A 125 0.02 -5.26 -9.19
N GLY A 126 -1.09 -5.77 -8.64
CA GLY A 126 -1.27 -6.00 -7.21
C GLY A 126 -1.01 -7.44 -6.81
N PHE A 127 -0.38 -7.64 -5.65
CA PHE A 127 -0.06 -8.94 -5.06
C PHE A 127 -0.51 -9.00 -3.60
N SER A 128 -0.88 -10.20 -3.13
CA SER A 128 -1.20 -10.46 -1.73
C SER A 128 -0.85 -11.90 -1.34
N HIS A 129 -0.76 -12.20 -0.05
CA HIS A 129 -0.69 -13.59 0.43
C HIS A 129 -2.04 -14.33 0.37
N MET A 130 -3.14 -13.68 -0.04
CA MET A 130 -4.42 -14.36 -0.29
C MET A 130 -4.57 -14.77 -1.75
N GLU A 131 -4.22 -16.03 -2.06
CA GLU A 131 -4.26 -16.56 -3.44
C GLU A 131 -5.68 -16.64 -4.03
N SER A 132 -6.70 -16.70 -3.18
CA SER A 132 -8.11 -16.86 -3.59
C SER A 132 -8.61 -15.73 -4.50
N ALA A 133 -8.07 -14.51 -4.37
CA ALA A 133 -8.50 -13.35 -5.16
C ALA A 133 -7.35 -12.59 -5.84
N HIS A 134 -6.10 -12.85 -5.47
CA HIS A 134 -4.96 -12.00 -5.83
C HIS A 134 -3.79 -12.79 -6.43
N ASN A 135 -2.88 -12.09 -7.11
CA ASN A 135 -1.58 -12.66 -7.48
C ASN A 135 -0.80 -12.96 -6.20
N HIS A 136 -0.31 -14.18 -6.06
CA HIS A 136 0.25 -14.63 -4.79
C HIS A 136 1.70 -14.22 -4.60
N VAL A 137 2.06 -13.71 -3.42
CA VAL A 137 3.43 -13.25 -3.10
C VAL A 137 4.51 -14.34 -3.20
N ASN A 138 4.14 -15.62 -3.08
CA ASN A 138 5.09 -16.73 -3.22
C ASN A 138 5.17 -17.26 -4.65
N HIS A 139 4.31 -16.82 -5.58
CA HIS A 139 4.29 -17.30 -6.98
C HIS A 139 5.11 -16.36 -7.87
N ILE A 140 6.41 -16.29 -7.59
CA ILE A 140 7.33 -15.33 -8.22
C ILE A 140 7.33 -15.48 -9.75
N GLU A 141 7.34 -16.71 -10.27
CA GLU A 141 7.38 -16.96 -11.73
C GLU A 141 6.11 -16.45 -12.44
N GLU A 142 4.93 -16.61 -11.84
CA GLU A 142 3.68 -16.05 -12.36
C GLU A 142 3.73 -14.52 -12.36
N GLY A 143 4.25 -13.92 -11.27
CA GLY A 143 4.46 -12.47 -11.19
C GLY A 143 5.42 -11.95 -12.25
N VAL A 144 6.52 -12.65 -12.49
CA VAL A 144 7.49 -12.35 -13.56
C VAL A 144 6.82 -12.40 -14.93
N ALA A 145 5.97 -13.39 -15.19
CA ALA A 145 5.23 -13.48 -16.45
C ALA A 145 4.27 -12.29 -16.64
N LEU A 146 3.58 -11.85 -15.58
CA LEU A 146 2.70 -10.68 -15.62
C LEU A 146 3.47 -9.38 -15.88
N VAL A 147 4.63 -9.19 -15.26
CA VAL A 147 5.48 -8.01 -15.51
C VAL A 147 5.94 -7.98 -16.97
N LYS A 148 6.39 -9.12 -17.51
CA LYS A 148 6.78 -9.22 -18.93
C LYS A 148 5.62 -8.91 -19.87
N GLU A 149 4.41 -9.35 -19.57
CA GLU A 149 3.22 -9.00 -20.35
C GLU A 149 2.88 -7.51 -20.23
N ALA A 150 3.00 -6.93 -19.03
CA ALA A 150 2.77 -5.51 -18.80
C ALA A 150 3.72 -4.63 -19.63
N LYS A 151 5.02 -4.98 -19.70
CA LYS A 151 6.03 -4.23 -20.47
C LYS A 151 5.81 -4.24 -21.97
N LYS A 152 5.00 -5.15 -22.52
CA LYS A 152 4.61 -5.09 -23.94
C LYS A 152 3.68 -3.92 -24.26
N LYS A 153 2.95 -3.39 -23.26
CA LYS A 153 1.87 -2.40 -23.44
C LYS A 153 2.07 -1.11 -22.65
N ALA A 154 2.94 -1.11 -21.63
CA ALA A 154 3.23 0.05 -20.80
C ALA A 154 4.71 0.40 -20.79
N GLN A 155 5.00 1.70 -20.74
CA GLN A 155 6.36 2.22 -20.57
C GLN A 155 6.89 1.93 -19.16
N LEU A 156 6.05 2.12 -18.14
CA LEU A 156 6.39 1.87 -16.74
C LEU A 156 5.50 0.77 -16.13
N VAL A 157 6.06 -0.06 -15.25
CA VAL A 157 5.32 -1.09 -14.52
C VAL A 157 5.53 -0.92 -13.01
N PHE A 158 4.45 -0.66 -12.30
CA PHE A 158 4.46 -0.44 -10.85
C PHE A 158 3.80 -1.60 -10.11
N ILE A 159 4.42 -2.01 -9.01
CA ILE A 159 4.02 -3.15 -8.20
C ILE A 159 3.51 -2.68 -6.85
N SER A 160 2.37 -3.21 -6.46
CA SER A 160 1.79 -3.05 -5.13
C SER A 160 1.70 -4.42 -4.46
N VAL A 161 2.28 -4.59 -3.27
CA VAL A 161 2.27 -5.89 -2.58
C VAL A 161 1.80 -5.78 -1.13
N HIS A 162 0.80 -6.59 -0.77
CA HIS A 162 0.37 -6.76 0.61
C HIS A 162 0.92 -8.09 1.16
N GLY A 163 2.06 -8.04 1.84
CA GLY A 163 2.78 -9.22 2.30
C GLY A 163 3.74 -8.91 3.46
N GLY A 164 4.53 -9.90 3.84
CA GLY A 164 5.38 -9.83 5.01
C GLY A 164 4.65 -10.16 6.32
N ALA A 165 5.43 -10.30 7.39
CA ALA A 165 4.93 -10.39 8.75
C ALA A 165 4.47 -9.02 9.27
N GLU A 166 3.62 -9.02 10.30
CA GLU A 166 3.03 -7.80 10.83
C GLU A 166 3.52 -7.43 12.24
N GLY A 167 3.50 -6.15 12.54
CA GLY A 167 3.81 -5.61 13.86
C GLY A 167 5.30 -5.50 14.17
N GLY A 168 5.62 -5.05 15.39
CA GLY A 168 6.99 -4.69 15.80
C GLY A 168 8.09 -5.71 15.48
N PRO A 169 7.90 -7.03 15.64
CA PRO A 169 8.90 -8.03 15.26
C PRO A 169 9.25 -8.06 13.76
N ALA A 170 8.39 -7.51 12.90
CA ALA A 170 8.55 -7.45 11.46
C ALA A 170 9.09 -6.09 10.96
N LEU A 171 9.71 -5.31 11.85
CA LEU A 171 10.29 -4.00 11.53
C LEU A 171 11.43 -4.10 10.50
N HIS A 172 12.29 -5.09 10.67
CA HIS A 172 13.46 -5.31 9.81
C HIS A 172 13.11 -6.17 8.61
N VAL A 173 13.55 -5.74 7.43
CA VAL A 173 13.44 -6.49 6.18
C VAL A 173 14.64 -7.41 6.04
N LYS A 174 14.37 -8.66 5.70
CA LYS A 174 15.40 -9.66 5.43
C LYS A 174 15.05 -10.40 4.15
N ASN A 175 16.07 -10.89 3.45
CA ASN A 175 15.89 -11.77 2.30
C ASN A 175 15.56 -13.20 2.76
N GLU A 176 14.42 -13.35 3.43
CA GLU A 176 13.92 -14.61 3.95
C GLU A 176 12.40 -14.68 3.86
N GLN A 177 11.86 -15.89 3.97
CA GLN A 177 10.44 -16.11 3.95
C GLN A 177 9.81 -15.59 5.26
N GLU A 178 8.95 -14.58 5.16
CA GLU A 178 8.20 -14.08 6.31
C GLU A 178 6.93 -14.91 6.57
N ARG A 179 6.57 -15.04 7.85
CA ARG A 179 5.36 -15.74 8.30
C ARG A 179 4.59 -14.94 9.32
N PHE A 180 3.27 -15.04 9.28
CA PHE A 180 2.38 -14.45 10.29
C PHE A 180 1.13 -15.30 10.46
N TYR A 181 0.69 -15.51 11.70
CA TYR A 181 -0.41 -16.42 12.06
C TYR A 181 -0.39 -17.79 11.34
N GLY A 182 0.81 -18.35 11.13
CA GLY A 182 1.01 -19.65 10.49
C GLY A 182 1.13 -19.62 8.96
N GLU A 183 0.80 -18.50 8.32
CA GLU A 183 0.81 -18.33 6.86
C GLU A 183 2.17 -17.88 6.34
N TYR A 184 2.52 -18.30 5.12
CA TYR A 184 3.72 -17.87 4.41
C TYR A 184 3.42 -16.61 3.60
N ARG A 185 3.91 -15.45 4.05
CA ARG A 185 3.51 -14.14 3.54
C ARG A 185 4.52 -13.47 2.60
N GLY A 186 5.41 -14.25 2.02
CA GLY A 186 6.40 -13.79 1.02
C GLY A 186 7.80 -13.62 1.59
N ASN A 187 8.79 -13.83 0.72
CA ASN A 187 10.09 -13.19 0.83
C ASN A 187 10.06 -11.95 -0.08
N LEU A 188 9.84 -10.78 0.52
CA LEU A 188 9.62 -9.57 -0.25
C LEU A 188 10.87 -9.10 -1.01
N VAL A 189 12.08 -9.42 -0.53
CA VAL A 189 13.33 -9.10 -1.23
C VAL A 189 13.46 -9.96 -2.49
N ALA A 190 13.25 -11.28 -2.37
CA ALA A 190 13.30 -12.17 -3.52
C ALA A 190 12.23 -11.83 -4.56
N LEU A 191 11.00 -11.51 -4.11
CA LEU A 191 9.92 -11.09 -4.99
C LEU A 191 10.25 -9.76 -5.68
N SER A 192 10.64 -8.72 -4.92
CA SER A 192 10.91 -7.39 -5.49
C SER A 192 12.04 -7.43 -6.53
N HIS A 193 13.14 -8.14 -6.23
CA HIS A 193 14.27 -8.27 -7.15
C HIS A 193 13.87 -9.03 -8.41
N ALA A 194 13.13 -10.13 -8.30
CA ALA A 194 12.68 -10.90 -9.46
C ALA A 194 11.72 -10.11 -10.36
N LEU A 195 10.81 -9.32 -9.77
CA LEU A 195 9.89 -8.49 -10.54
C LEU A 195 10.59 -7.30 -11.21
N ILE A 196 11.56 -6.67 -10.53
CA ILE A 196 12.39 -5.62 -11.15
C ILE A 196 13.25 -6.19 -12.27
N ASP A 197 13.83 -7.37 -12.09
CA ASP A 197 14.59 -8.08 -13.13
C ASP A 197 13.73 -8.42 -14.35
N ALA A 198 12.43 -8.64 -14.15
CA ALA A 198 11.46 -8.84 -15.23
C ALA A 198 11.02 -7.53 -15.92
N GLY A 199 11.36 -6.37 -15.36
CA GLY A 199 11.08 -5.05 -15.93
C GLY A 199 10.16 -4.15 -15.09
N ALA A 200 9.88 -4.48 -13.83
CA ALA A 200 9.18 -3.56 -12.93
C ALA A 200 10.06 -2.35 -12.58
N ASP A 201 9.42 -1.19 -12.43
CA ASP A 201 10.09 0.11 -12.29
C ASP A 201 9.92 0.71 -10.88
N LEU A 202 8.92 0.24 -10.11
CA LEU A 202 8.65 0.65 -8.74
C LEU A 202 7.98 -0.49 -7.96
N PHE A 203 8.41 -0.70 -6.71
CA PHE A 203 7.82 -1.69 -5.82
C PHE A 203 7.38 -1.06 -4.50
N ILE A 204 6.08 -1.20 -4.18
CA ILE A 204 5.46 -0.58 -3.00
C ILE A 204 4.83 -1.68 -2.14
N GLY A 205 5.39 -1.87 -0.95
CA GLY A 205 4.92 -2.81 0.05
C GLY A 205 3.96 -2.21 1.07
N HIS A 206 3.09 -3.07 1.58
CA HIS A 206 2.16 -2.86 2.68
C HIS A 206 1.83 -4.23 3.31
N GLY A 207 1.06 -4.23 4.40
CA GLY A 207 0.81 -5.43 5.24
C GLY A 207 1.45 -5.37 6.63
N PRO A 208 2.72 -4.94 6.79
CA PRO A 208 3.38 -4.96 8.10
C PRO A 208 2.78 -4.02 9.15
N HIS A 209 1.94 -3.08 8.71
CA HIS A 209 1.32 -2.01 9.52
C HIS A 209 2.31 -1.06 10.22
N LEU A 210 3.55 -1.02 9.74
CA LEU A 210 4.60 -0.09 10.16
C LEU A 210 5.48 0.31 8.96
N PRO A 211 6.12 1.49 8.97
CA PRO A 211 7.09 1.84 7.93
C PRO A 211 8.33 0.94 8.00
N ARG A 212 8.83 0.49 6.84
CA ARG A 212 10.06 -0.32 6.72
C ARG A 212 11.08 0.36 5.82
N ALA A 213 12.27 -0.24 5.76
CA ALA A 213 13.39 0.20 4.94
C ALA A 213 13.04 0.41 3.46
N PHE A 214 13.80 1.30 2.82
CA PHE A 214 13.84 1.46 1.37
C PHE A 214 15.11 0.83 0.80
N GLU A 215 15.03 0.34 -0.43
CA GLU A 215 16.18 -0.17 -1.18
C GLU A 215 16.17 0.44 -2.59
N LEU A 216 17.36 0.66 -3.14
CA LEU A 216 17.57 0.90 -4.56
C LEU A 216 18.18 -0.35 -5.18
N TYR A 217 17.41 -0.96 -6.08
CA TYR A 217 17.83 -2.15 -6.80
C TYR A 217 17.80 -1.87 -8.30
N LYS A 218 18.97 -1.93 -8.95
CA LYS A 218 19.14 -1.60 -10.39
C LYS A 218 18.55 -0.23 -10.78
N GLY A 219 18.72 0.76 -9.90
CA GLY A 219 18.19 2.12 -10.09
C GLY A 219 16.69 2.26 -9.88
N LYS A 220 16.00 1.22 -9.40
CA LYS A 220 14.56 1.22 -9.09
C LYS A 220 14.34 1.32 -7.60
N LEU A 221 13.31 2.06 -7.18
CA LEU A 221 12.95 2.20 -5.78
C LEU A 221 12.09 1.02 -5.32
N ILE A 222 12.47 0.45 -4.17
CA ILE A 222 11.68 -0.51 -3.42
C ILE A 222 11.38 0.10 -2.05
N ALA A 223 10.10 0.30 -1.76
CA ALA A 223 9.63 0.65 -0.42
C ALA A 223 8.97 -0.58 0.20
N TYR A 224 9.61 -1.24 1.17
CA TYR A 224 9.15 -2.54 1.69
C TYR A 224 7.88 -2.46 2.54
N SER A 225 7.59 -1.30 3.13
CA SER A 225 6.30 -1.01 3.75
C SER A 225 6.17 0.49 3.97
N LEU A 226 5.02 1.05 3.60
CA LEU A 226 4.66 2.43 3.96
C LEU A 226 3.90 2.52 5.30
N GLY A 227 3.65 1.40 5.97
CA GLY A 227 2.87 1.38 7.20
C GLY A 227 1.41 1.81 7.01
N ASN A 228 0.78 2.21 8.11
CA ASN A 228 -0.61 2.65 8.10
C ASN A 228 -0.70 4.13 7.70
N PHE A 229 -1.43 4.45 6.64
CA PHE A 229 -1.76 5.85 6.32
C PHE A 229 -2.95 6.37 7.12
N LEU A 230 -4.02 5.57 7.21
CA LEU A 230 -5.28 6.00 7.84
C LEU A 230 -6.11 4.80 8.29
N GLY A 231 -6.54 4.81 9.55
CA GLY A 231 -7.30 3.72 10.17
C GLY A 231 -8.23 4.18 11.27
N TYR A 232 -9.26 4.96 10.92
CA TYR A 232 -10.17 5.56 11.90
C TYR A 232 -10.78 4.54 12.87
N ARG A 233 -10.28 4.53 14.11
CA ARG A 233 -10.71 3.65 15.22
C ARG A 233 -10.62 2.14 14.93
N VAL A 234 -9.78 1.72 13.98
CA VAL A 234 -9.67 0.31 13.56
C VAL A 234 -8.28 -0.30 13.77
N PHE A 235 -7.22 0.49 13.81
CA PHE A 235 -5.85 0.00 14.01
C PHE A 235 -5.26 0.48 15.34
N SER A 236 -4.33 -0.30 15.89
CA SER A 236 -3.47 0.15 16.98
C SER A 236 -2.48 1.20 16.45
N THR A 237 -2.39 2.34 17.13
CA THR A 237 -1.44 3.41 16.81
C THR A 237 -0.30 3.51 17.83
N LYS A 238 -0.13 2.47 18.67
CA LYS A 238 0.94 2.41 19.66
C LYS A 238 2.29 2.06 19.01
N GLY A 239 3.37 2.66 19.51
CA GLY A 239 4.73 2.41 19.02
C GLY A 239 4.86 2.73 17.53
N TYR A 240 5.59 1.89 16.79
CA TYR A 240 5.77 2.06 15.34
C TYR A 240 4.47 1.95 14.53
N GLY A 241 3.39 1.40 15.08
CA GLY A 241 2.08 1.37 14.41
C GLY A 241 1.44 2.76 14.27
N GLY A 242 1.94 3.75 15.01
CA GLY A 242 1.55 5.16 14.85
C GLY A 242 2.38 5.92 13.82
N TYR A 243 3.48 5.35 13.32
CA TYR A 243 4.38 6.03 12.38
C TYR A 243 3.79 5.88 10.97
N SER A 244 3.79 6.96 10.21
CA SER A 244 3.10 7.04 8.93
C SER A 244 3.82 8.01 8.00
N LEU A 245 3.49 7.96 6.71
CA LEU A 245 4.08 8.86 5.72
C LEU A 245 3.21 8.98 4.47
N VAL A 246 3.47 10.04 3.71
CA VAL A 246 3.30 10.04 2.26
C VAL A 246 4.68 9.92 1.62
N LEU A 247 4.82 8.98 0.69
CA LEU A 247 6.01 8.83 -0.14
C LEU A 247 5.78 9.53 -1.48
N GLU A 248 6.63 10.50 -1.80
CA GLU A 248 6.75 11.08 -3.13
C GLU A 248 7.99 10.50 -3.81
N ALA A 249 7.86 10.04 -5.06
CA ALA A 249 8.93 9.43 -5.83
C ALA A 249 8.89 9.87 -7.28
N ASP A 250 9.95 10.54 -7.73
CA ASP A 250 10.13 10.98 -9.11
C ASP A 250 10.94 9.94 -9.88
N LEU A 251 10.40 9.50 -11.01
CA LEU A 251 11.03 8.57 -11.93
C LEU A 251 11.26 9.23 -13.29
N ASP A 252 12.32 8.85 -13.99
CA ASP A 252 12.47 9.19 -15.42
C ASP A 252 11.57 8.31 -16.31
N LYS A 253 11.57 8.58 -17.62
CA LYS A 253 10.78 7.81 -18.60
C LYS A 253 11.24 6.36 -18.76
N GLN A 254 12.43 6.02 -18.30
CA GLN A 254 12.99 4.67 -18.26
C GLN A 254 12.68 3.99 -16.91
N GLY A 255 11.97 4.66 -16.02
CA GLY A 255 11.58 4.19 -14.70
C GLY A 255 12.71 4.24 -13.68
N ASN A 256 13.82 4.93 -13.93
CA ASN A 256 14.88 5.06 -12.94
C ASN A 256 14.47 6.08 -11.89
N PHE A 257 14.75 5.76 -10.63
CA PHE A 257 14.50 6.64 -9.52
C PHE A 257 15.46 7.84 -9.54
N ILE A 258 14.90 9.05 -9.49
CA ILE A 258 15.65 10.31 -9.58
C ILE A 258 15.81 10.98 -8.22
N LYS A 259 14.69 11.13 -7.51
CA LYS A 259 14.62 11.73 -6.17
C LYS A 259 13.28 11.37 -5.53
N GLY A 260 13.19 11.56 -4.23
CA GLY A 260 11.95 11.39 -3.50
C GLY A 260 11.89 12.25 -2.25
N LYS A 261 10.71 12.28 -1.65
CA LYS A 261 10.44 12.99 -0.40
C LYS A 261 9.57 12.10 0.49
N ILE A 262 10.02 11.90 1.72
CA ILE A 262 9.18 11.41 2.81
C ILE A 262 8.50 12.64 3.40
N HIS A 263 7.17 12.67 3.34
CA HIS A 263 6.36 13.60 4.12
C HIS A 263 5.98 12.84 5.41
N PRO A 264 6.70 13.04 6.53
CA PRO A 264 6.49 12.22 7.71
C PRO A 264 5.17 12.59 8.38
N LEU A 265 4.42 11.58 8.78
CA LEU A 265 3.13 11.69 9.44
C LEU A 265 3.12 10.87 10.74
N GLN A 266 2.20 11.21 11.63
CA GLN A 266 1.88 10.38 12.79
C GLN A 266 0.37 10.17 12.88
N LEU A 267 -0.03 8.96 13.24
CA LEU A 267 -1.43 8.65 13.51
C LEU A 267 -1.79 9.04 14.94
N SER A 268 -2.83 9.85 15.07
CA SER A 268 -3.48 10.10 16.36
C SER A 268 -3.99 8.80 17.01
N GLN A 269 -4.42 8.87 18.27
CA GLN A 269 -5.06 7.73 18.95
C GLN A 269 -6.28 7.17 18.20
N ASN A 270 -6.94 8.00 17.39
CA ASN A 270 -8.07 7.59 16.56
C ASN A 270 -7.66 7.09 15.17
N GLY A 271 -6.37 7.03 14.82
CA GLY A 271 -5.90 6.56 13.51
C GLY A 271 -6.07 7.58 12.39
N ILE A 272 -6.17 8.87 12.72
CA ILE A 272 -6.16 10.00 11.77
C ILE A 272 -4.73 10.50 11.61
N PRO A 273 -4.20 10.61 10.37
CA PRO A 273 -2.86 11.11 10.13
C PRO A 273 -2.76 12.63 10.30
N ALA A 274 -1.62 13.08 10.82
CA ALA A 274 -1.23 14.48 10.88
C ALA A 274 0.29 14.60 10.61
N PRO A 275 0.80 15.76 10.19
CA PRO A 275 2.23 16.00 10.04
C PRO A 275 3.02 15.61 11.30
N ASP A 276 4.18 14.96 11.11
CA ASP A 276 5.13 14.62 12.16
C ASP A 276 6.28 15.64 12.18
N PRO A 277 6.18 16.74 12.94
CA PRO A 277 7.19 17.81 12.94
C PRO A 277 8.53 17.39 13.55
N GLU A 278 8.54 16.29 14.30
CA GLU A 278 9.75 15.71 14.87
C GLU A 278 10.46 14.76 13.87
N ALA A 279 9.86 14.51 12.71
CA ALA A 279 10.40 13.65 11.64
C ALA A 279 10.80 12.23 12.12
N LYS A 280 10.16 11.72 13.18
CA LYS A 280 10.42 10.39 13.75
C LYS A 280 10.23 9.28 12.72
N THR A 281 9.24 9.41 11.85
CA THR A 281 9.05 8.43 10.77
C THR A 281 10.22 8.46 9.78
N THR A 282 10.74 9.64 9.42
CA THR A 282 11.92 9.77 8.56
C THR A 282 13.15 9.16 9.20
N GLU A 283 13.40 9.45 10.48
CA GLU A 283 14.54 8.89 11.23
C GLU A 283 14.50 7.37 11.30
N LEU A 284 13.30 6.80 11.55
CA LEU A 284 13.10 5.36 11.54
C LEU A 284 13.47 4.74 10.20
N ILE A 285 12.90 5.26 9.10
CA ILE A 285 13.15 4.72 7.75
C ILE A 285 14.63 4.88 7.39
N GLN A 286 15.26 6.00 7.74
CA GLN A 286 16.70 6.21 7.52
C GLN A 286 17.53 5.14 8.26
N SER A 287 17.22 4.86 9.52
CA SER A 287 17.89 3.85 10.34
C SER A 287 17.72 2.44 9.77
N LEU A 288 16.49 2.04 9.47
CA LEU A 288 16.18 0.73 8.89
C LEU A 288 16.82 0.54 7.51
N THR A 289 16.79 1.57 6.68
CA THR A 289 17.44 1.55 5.35
C THR A 289 18.95 1.31 5.46
N ARG A 290 19.64 1.96 6.40
CA ARG A 290 21.08 1.74 6.63
C ARG A 290 21.39 0.37 7.22
N SER A 291 20.52 -0.12 8.11
CA SER A 291 20.68 -1.41 8.79
C SER A 291 20.42 -2.59 7.85
N ASP A 292 19.29 -2.57 7.14
CA ASP A 292 18.78 -3.72 6.39
C ASP A 292 19.41 -3.80 4.99
N PHE A 293 19.76 -2.64 4.41
CA PHE A 293 20.30 -2.52 3.05
C PHE A 293 21.56 -1.64 3.02
N PRO A 294 22.65 -2.04 3.70
CA PRO A 294 23.88 -1.26 3.75
C PRO A 294 24.43 -1.04 2.33
N ASN A 295 24.68 0.22 1.98
CA ASN A 295 25.13 0.68 0.66
C ASN A 295 24.20 0.35 -0.52
N LYS A 296 22.95 -0.06 -0.23
CA LYS A 296 21.91 -0.35 -1.24
C LYS A 296 20.67 0.52 -1.08
N GLY A 297 20.51 1.19 0.05
CA GLY A 297 19.42 2.15 0.26
C GLY A 297 19.70 3.54 -0.33
N PRO A 298 18.65 4.35 -0.58
CA PRO A 298 18.82 5.76 -0.94
C PRO A 298 19.42 6.57 0.21
N LYS A 299 20.02 7.72 -0.12
CA LYS A 299 20.53 8.68 0.87
C LYS A 299 19.41 9.58 1.37
N ILE A 300 18.77 9.16 2.46
CA ILE A 300 17.69 9.91 3.11
C ILE A 300 18.27 11.01 4.01
N GLN A 301 17.86 12.26 3.78
CA GLN A 301 18.20 13.44 4.58
C GLN A 301 17.23 13.61 5.74
N SER A 302 17.60 14.41 6.74
CA SER A 302 16.76 14.69 7.92
C SER A 302 15.45 15.41 7.56
N ASP A 303 15.46 16.22 6.49
CA ASP A 303 14.25 16.88 6.00
C ASP A 303 13.32 15.91 5.22
N GLY A 304 13.71 14.64 5.07
CA GLY A 304 12.95 13.63 4.34
C GLY A 304 13.22 13.59 2.84
N SER A 305 14.02 14.52 2.28
CA SER A 305 14.44 14.42 0.88
C SER A 305 15.42 13.26 0.70
N PHE A 306 15.37 12.56 -0.42
CA PHE A 306 16.30 11.47 -0.70
C PHE A 306 16.59 11.27 -2.18
N HIS A 307 17.79 10.76 -2.45
CA HIS A 307 18.36 10.56 -3.77
C HIS A 307 19.06 9.20 -3.84
N PRO A 308 19.39 8.72 -5.06
CA PRO A 308 20.28 7.58 -5.25
C PRO A 308 21.57 7.60 -4.41
#